data_AF-A9XDD6-F1
#
_entry.id   AF-A9XDD6-F1
#
_cell.length_a   1.000
_cell.length_b   1.000
_cell.length_c   1.000
_cell.angle_alpha   90.00
_cell.angle_beta   90.00
_cell.angle_gamma   90.00
#
_symmetry.space_group_name_H-M   'P 1'
#
loop_
_entity.id
_entity.type
_entity.pdbx_description
1 polymer ?
#
loop_
_entity_poly.entity_id
_entity_poly.type
_entity_poly.pdbx_seq_one_letter_code
_entity_poly.pdbx_strand_id
1 'polypeptide(L)'
;ALVSSIDEIGTKAIGQRIQQDGLIADANHNGSLLAGAYVIASLITDKLGKLKSEELKDKIEATKKCSEDFTTKLKQSHAELGPAGGAATDEHAKTAILKTDAGDRGVKELKKLIESVEGLANAAQE
;
A
#
# COMPACT_ATOMS: atom_id res chain seq x y z
N ALA A 1 4.01 -5.41 -9.75
CA ALA A 1 4.48 -6.41 -8.77
C ALA A 1 4.39 -5.89 -7.33
N LEU A 2 5.23 -4.95 -6.88
CA LEU A 2 5.19 -4.49 -5.47
C LEU A 2 3.85 -3.88 -5.04
N VAL A 3 3.26 -3.03 -5.88
CA VAL A 3 1.92 -2.47 -5.59
C VAL A 3 0.88 -3.59 -5.50
N SER A 4 0.95 -4.58 -6.39
CA SER A 4 0.08 -5.76 -6.36
C SER A 4 0.26 -6.58 -5.07
N SER A 5 1.47 -6.62 -4.50
CA SER A 5 1.69 -7.26 -3.19
C SER A 5 0.97 -6.54 -2.05
N ILE A 6 0.90 -5.20 -2.09
CA ILE A 6 0.11 -4.44 -1.10
C ILE A 6 -1.38 -4.74 -1.26
N ASP A 7 -1.88 -4.81 -2.50
CA ASP A 7 -3.27 -5.15 -2.81
C ASP A 7 -3.65 -6.57 -2.34
N GLU A 8 -2.77 -7.54 -2.58
CA GLU A 8 -2.94 -8.92 -2.12
C GLU A 8 -2.99 -8.99 -0.58
N ILE A 9 -2.09 -8.26 0.09
CA ILE A 9 -2.09 -8.14 1.56
C ILE A 9 -3.41 -7.53 2.06
N GLY A 10 -3.84 -6.42 1.47
CA GLY A 10 -5.09 -5.75 1.85
C GLY A 10 -6.33 -6.63 1.64
N THR A 11 -6.32 -7.45 0.59
CA THR A 11 -7.43 -8.35 0.24
C THR A 11 -7.47 -9.59 1.13
N LYS A 12 -6.31 -10.17 1.46
CA LYS A 12 -6.25 -11.53 2.04
C LYS A 12 -5.81 -11.59 3.50
N ALA A 13 -5.05 -10.62 4.00
CA ALA A 13 -4.36 -10.76 5.28
C ALA A 13 -4.93 -9.87 6.41
N ILE A 14 -5.81 -8.92 6.10
CA ILE A 14 -6.45 -8.09 7.13
C ILE A 14 -7.31 -8.96 8.04
N GLY A 15 -7.11 -8.83 9.35
CA GLY A 15 -7.84 -9.57 10.37
C GLY A 15 -7.60 -11.07 10.28
N GLN A 16 -6.44 -11.51 9.78
CA GLN A 16 -6.08 -12.91 9.64
C GLN A 16 -4.80 -13.26 10.40
N ARG A 17 -4.71 -14.52 10.81
CA ARG A 17 -3.46 -15.17 11.24
C ARG A 17 -3.29 -16.51 10.54
N ILE A 18 -2.08 -17.05 10.57
CA ILE A 18 -1.78 -18.37 10.04
C ILE A 18 -2.22 -19.46 11.04
N GLN A 19 -2.85 -20.50 10.52
CA GLN A 19 -3.14 -21.78 11.17
C GLN A 19 -2.68 -22.92 10.24
N GLN A 20 -2.75 -24.16 10.71
CA GLN A 20 -2.39 -25.37 9.98
C GLN A 20 -2.90 -25.41 8.53
N ASP A 21 -4.16 -25.03 8.29
CA ASP A 21 -4.81 -25.14 6.98
C ASP A 21 -4.90 -23.82 6.20
N GLY A 22 -4.18 -22.78 6.64
CA GLY A 22 -4.13 -21.48 5.97
C GLY A 22 -4.46 -20.31 6.88
N LEU A 23 -5.25 -19.36 6.37
CA LEU A 23 -5.63 -18.15 7.11
C LEU A 23 -6.94 -18.35 7.86
N ILE A 24 -6.97 -17.92 9.12
CA ILE A 24 -8.17 -17.85 9.96
C ILE A 24 -8.30 -16.46 10.56
N ALA A 25 -9.53 -16.08 10.90
CA ALA A 25 -9.84 -14.81 11.54
C ALA A 25 -9.02 -14.57 12.82
N ASP A 26 -8.44 -13.38 12.90
CA ASP A 26 -7.73 -12.78 14.04
C ASP A 26 -7.91 -11.25 13.97
N ALA A 27 -9.11 -10.82 14.35
CA ALA A 27 -9.53 -9.45 14.15
C ALA A 27 -8.70 -8.45 14.96
N ASN A 28 -8.46 -7.28 14.37
CA ASN A 28 -7.90 -6.10 15.01
C ASN A 28 -6.43 -6.18 15.46
N HIS A 29 -5.64 -7.08 14.88
CA HIS A 29 -4.20 -7.21 15.13
C HIS A 29 -3.35 -6.85 13.89
N ASN A 30 -3.71 -5.77 13.18
CA ASN A 30 -3.13 -5.45 11.87
C ASN A 30 -1.88 -4.54 11.91
N GLY A 31 -1.37 -4.17 13.09
CA GLY A 31 -0.29 -3.17 13.19
C GLY A 31 1.00 -3.58 12.47
N SER A 32 1.44 -4.82 12.65
CA SER A 32 2.63 -5.35 11.96
C SER A 32 2.40 -5.54 10.45
N LEU A 33 1.18 -5.92 10.05
CA LEU A 33 0.76 -6.03 8.66
C LEU A 33 0.89 -4.67 7.94
N LEU A 34 0.38 -3.61 8.57
CA LEU A 34 0.44 -2.24 8.06
C LEU A 34 1.87 -1.70 8.03
N ALA A 35 2.70 -2.03 9.04
CA ALA A 35 4.12 -1.70 9.00
C ALA A 35 4.83 -2.37 7.81
N GLY A 36 4.48 -3.62 7.49
CA GLY A 36 4.97 -4.32 6.30
C GLY A 36 4.54 -3.63 5.00
N ALA A 37 3.26 -3.26 4.87
CA ALA A 37 2.76 -2.52 3.73
C ALA A 37 3.48 -1.16 3.55
N TYR A 38 3.77 -0.46 4.66
CA TYR A 38 4.52 0.79 4.66
C TYR A 38 5.96 0.62 4.15
N VAL A 39 6.63 -0.48 4.52
CA VAL A 39 7.98 -0.80 4.00
C VAL A 39 7.94 -1.04 2.49
N ILE A 40 6.92 -1.77 2.00
CA ILE A 40 6.75 -1.99 0.56
C ILE A 40 6.47 -0.67 -0.17
N ALA A 41 5.62 0.20 0.39
CA ALA A 41 5.35 1.54 -0.15
C ALA A 41 6.63 2.38 -0.27
N SER A 42 7.46 2.37 0.77
CA SER A 42 8.75 3.07 0.77
C SER A 42 9.70 2.50 -0.28
N LEU A 43 9.72 1.18 -0.47
CA LEU A 43 10.53 0.52 -1.49
C LEU A 43 10.07 0.85 -2.92
N ILE A 44 8.77 1.02 -3.14
CA ILE A 44 8.23 1.49 -4.43
C ILE A 44 8.79 2.88 -4.75
N THR A 45 8.74 3.81 -3.79
CA THR A 45 9.29 5.16 -3.95
C THR A 45 10.79 5.15 -4.28
N ASP A 46 11.58 4.34 -3.58
CA ASP A 46 13.02 4.19 -3.83
C ASP A 46 13.30 3.63 -5.24
N LYS A 47 12.57 2.60 -5.67
CA LYS A 47 12.72 2.03 -7.00
C LYS A 47 12.33 3.00 -8.11
N LEU A 48 11.24 3.75 -7.95
CA LEU A 48 10.83 4.79 -8.90
C LEU A 48 11.88 5.90 -8.99
N GLY A 49 12.49 6.29 -7.87
CA GLY A 49 13.58 7.28 -7.85
C GLY A 49 14.86 6.82 -8.56
N LYS A 50 15.07 5.51 -8.70
CA LYS A 50 16.21 4.91 -9.41
C LYS A 50 15.92 4.61 -10.88
N LEU A 51 14.66 4.65 -11.30
CA LEU A 51 14.25 4.38 -12.67
C LEU A 51 14.61 5.58 -13.55
N LYS A 52 15.40 5.34 -14.61
CA LYS A 52 15.82 6.38 -15.57
C LYS A 52 15.28 6.05 -16.95
N SER A 53 14.45 6.94 -17.49
CA SER A 53 13.99 6.95 -18.88
C SER A 53 13.70 8.40 -19.26
N GLU A 54 14.26 8.87 -20.37
CA GLU A 54 14.01 10.23 -20.86
C GLU A 54 12.58 10.36 -21.41
N GLU A 55 12.12 9.35 -22.16
CA GLU A 55 10.79 9.30 -22.78
C GLU A 55 9.66 9.17 -21.75
N LEU A 56 9.90 8.46 -20.63
CA LEU A 56 8.91 8.22 -19.59
C LEU A 56 9.09 9.08 -18.34
N LYS A 57 10.00 10.07 -18.39
CA LYS A 57 10.39 10.86 -17.20
C LYS A 57 9.19 11.43 -16.45
N ASP A 58 8.27 12.08 -17.15
CA ASP A 58 7.10 12.72 -16.55
C ASP A 58 6.17 11.69 -15.88
N LYS A 59 5.98 10.52 -16.51
CA LYS A 59 5.18 9.42 -15.95
C LYS A 59 5.86 8.81 -14.71
N ILE A 60 7.18 8.68 -14.72
CA ILE A 60 7.96 8.21 -13.57
C ILE A 60 7.81 9.20 -12.41
N GLU A 61 7.96 10.49 -12.66
CA GLU A 61 7.81 11.54 -11.63
C GLU A 61 6.39 11.59 -11.06
N ALA A 62 5.36 11.51 -11.90
CA ALA A 62 3.97 11.43 -11.46
C ALA A 62 3.70 10.18 -10.60
N THR A 63 4.19 9.02 -11.03
CA THR A 63 4.03 7.76 -10.28
C THR A 63 4.76 7.82 -8.94
N LYS A 64 5.95 8.42 -8.92
CA LYS A 64 6.74 8.63 -7.70
C LYS A 64 5.97 9.53 -6.73
N LYS A 65 5.37 10.61 -7.21
CA LYS A 65 4.53 11.50 -6.39
C LYS A 65 3.37 10.75 -5.74
N CYS A 66 2.67 9.88 -6.48
CA CYS A 66 1.61 9.04 -5.91
C CYS A 66 2.14 8.11 -4.80
N SER A 67 3.34 7.54 -4.97
CA SER A 67 3.98 6.67 -3.97
C SER A 67 4.36 7.45 -2.70
N GLU A 68 4.87 8.67 -2.86
CA GLU A 68 5.17 9.58 -1.75
C GLU A 68 3.91 10.02 -1.01
N ASP A 69 2.82 10.32 -1.72
CA ASP A 69 1.54 10.70 -1.14
C ASP A 69 0.94 9.56 -0.33
N PHE A 70 0.95 8.33 -0.88
CA PHE A 70 0.50 7.15 -0.15
C PHE A 70 1.30 6.93 1.14
N THR A 71 2.63 6.92 1.05
CA THR A 71 3.52 6.76 2.20
C THR A 71 3.31 7.88 3.23
N THR A 72 3.05 9.10 2.78
CA THR A 72 2.77 10.25 3.65
C THR A 72 1.43 10.11 4.36
N LYS A 73 0.39 9.65 3.67
CA LYS A 73 -0.94 9.45 4.26
C LYS A 73 -0.93 8.37 5.34
N LEU A 74 -0.19 7.27 5.12
CA LEU A 74 0.01 6.23 6.13
C LEU A 74 0.69 6.81 7.39
N LYS A 75 1.74 7.63 7.23
CA LYS A 75 2.40 8.31 8.35
C LYS A 75 1.48 9.26 9.08
N GLN A 76 0.69 10.06 8.36
CA GLN A 76 -0.26 10.99 8.99
C GLN A 76 -1.33 10.26 9.82
N SER A 77 -1.66 9.04 9.42
CA SER A 77 -2.63 8.17 10.11
C SER A 77 -2.00 7.27 11.17
N HIS A 78 -0.75 7.52 11.58
CA HIS A 78 0.03 6.60 12.43
C HIS A 78 -0.64 6.26 13.77
N ALA A 79 -1.42 7.17 14.36
CA ALA A 79 -2.10 6.92 15.63
C ALA A 79 -3.10 5.76 15.53
N GLU A 80 -3.72 5.58 14.36
CA GLU A 80 -4.73 4.56 14.10
C GLU A 80 -4.16 3.33 13.38
N LEU A 81 -3.12 3.53 12.56
CA LEU A 81 -2.48 2.47 11.79
C LEU A 81 -1.32 1.78 12.53
N GLY A 82 -0.72 2.46 13.50
CA GLY A 82 0.37 1.95 14.33
C GLY A 82 0.17 2.19 15.82
N PRO A 83 -1.01 1.85 16.40
CA PRO A 83 -1.20 1.95 17.84
C PRO A 83 -0.22 1.02 18.57
N ALA A 84 0.15 1.41 19.80
CA ALA A 84 0.99 0.58 20.65
C ALA A 84 0.39 -0.82 20.84
N GLY A 85 1.24 -1.85 20.87
CA GLY A 85 0.80 -3.24 20.95
C GLY A 85 0.24 -3.81 19.64
N GLY A 86 0.21 -3.04 18.55
CA GLY A 86 -0.17 -3.54 17.22
C GLY A 86 -1.67 -3.70 16.99
N ALA A 87 -2.50 -3.12 17.86
CA ALA A 87 -3.96 -3.26 17.88
C ALA A 87 -4.70 -2.41 16.82
N ALA A 88 -4.15 -2.28 15.61
CA ALA A 88 -4.82 -1.59 14.51
C ALA A 88 -6.04 -2.42 14.06
N THR A 89 -7.23 -1.79 14.10
CA THR A 89 -8.49 -2.46 13.77
C THR A 89 -8.55 -2.90 12.31
N ASP A 90 -9.41 -3.87 12.01
CA ASP A 90 -9.64 -4.30 10.63
C ASP A 90 -10.19 -3.14 9.78
N GLU A 91 -11.04 -2.31 10.36
CA GLU A 91 -11.56 -1.11 9.71
C GLU A 91 -10.43 -0.13 9.36
N HIS A 92 -9.57 0.20 10.32
CA HIS A 92 -8.44 1.10 10.06
C HIS A 92 -7.51 0.54 8.97
N ALA A 93 -7.21 -0.76 9.01
CA ALA A 93 -6.43 -1.43 7.99
C ALA A 93 -7.09 -1.37 6.61
N LYS A 94 -8.40 -1.62 6.51
CA LYS A 94 -9.15 -1.53 5.25
C LYS A 94 -9.09 -0.14 4.64
N THR A 95 -9.33 0.89 5.46
CA THR A 95 -9.27 2.29 5.03
C THR A 95 -7.86 2.75 4.61
N ALA A 96 -6.83 1.95 4.88
CA ALA A 96 -5.44 2.20 4.49
C ALA A 96 -5.02 1.42 3.24
N ILE A 97 -5.33 0.11 3.14
CA ILE A 97 -4.74 -0.77 2.11
C ILE A 97 -5.70 -1.70 1.37
N LEU A 98 -7.00 -1.72 1.69
CA LEU A 98 -7.98 -2.51 0.93
C LEU A 98 -8.52 -1.68 -0.24
N LYS A 99 -8.10 -1.96 -1.47
CA LYS A 99 -8.49 -1.14 -2.65
C LYS A 99 -10.00 -1.03 -2.90
N THR A 100 -10.84 -1.89 -2.36
CA THR A 100 -12.31 -1.78 -2.52
C THR A 100 -12.95 -0.86 -1.49
N ASP A 101 -12.20 -0.43 -0.48
CA ASP A 101 -12.65 0.47 0.58
C ASP A 101 -12.69 1.94 0.11
N ALA A 102 -13.35 2.80 0.87
CA ALA A 102 -13.58 4.22 0.57
C ALA A 102 -13.09 5.19 1.66
N GLY A 103 -12.42 4.68 2.69
CA GLY A 103 -11.87 5.47 3.78
C GLY A 103 -10.76 6.44 3.38
N ASP A 104 -10.17 7.07 4.38
CA ASP A 104 -9.23 8.18 4.19
C ASP A 104 -7.95 8.00 5.00
N ARG A 105 -7.39 6.78 5.04
CA ARG A 105 -6.12 6.50 5.72
C ARG A 105 -5.00 6.02 4.80
N GLY A 106 -5.22 6.11 3.49
CA GLY A 106 -4.25 5.70 2.47
C GLY A 106 -4.88 4.99 1.27
N VAL A 107 -6.10 4.46 1.40
CA VAL A 107 -6.71 3.67 0.31
C VAL A 107 -6.92 4.49 -0.98
N LYS A 108 -7.21 5.79 -0.86
CA LYS A 108 -7.36 6.69 -2.01
C LYS A 108 -6.04 6.90 -2.74
N GLU A 109 -4.96 7.08 -2.00
CA GLU A 109 -3.61 7.23 -2.54
C GLU A 109 -3.10 5.91 -3.11
N LEU A 110 -3.42 4.76 -2.48
CA LEU A 110 -3.09 3.44 -2.99
C LEU A 110 -3.75 3.18 -4.36
N LYS A 111 -5.04 3.52 -4.52
CA LYS A 111 -5.74 3.42 -5.82
C LYS A 111 -5.03 4.22 -6.90
N LYS A 112 -4.72 5.49 -6.62
CA LYS A 112 -3.98 6.35 -7.55
C LYS A 112 -2.60 5.80 -7.88
N LEU A 113 -1.91 5.22 -6.89
CA LEU A 113 -0.61 4.58 -7.11
C LEU A 113 -0.72 3.34 -8.01
N ILE A 114 -1.74 2.49 -7.80
CA ILE A 114 -2.04 1.34 -8.67
C ILE A 114 -2.25 1.83 -10.11
N GLU A 115 -3.16 2.76 -10.32
CA GLU A 115 -3.50 3.30 -11.65
C GLU A 115 -2.28 3.94 -12.32
N SER A 116 -1.48 4.70 -11.58
CA SER A 116 -0.26 5.34 -12.10
C SER A 116 0.81 4.31 -12.48
N VAL A 117 0.99 3.25 -11.69
CA VAL A 117 1.94 2.16 -12.00
C VAL A 117 1.46 1.34 -13.20
N GLU A 118 0.17 1.09 -13.35
CA GLU A 118 -0.39 0.45 -14.56
C GLU A 118 -0.17 1.32 -15.80
N GLY A 119 -0.44 2.63 -15.71
CA GLY A 119 -0.20 3.56 -16.80
C GLY A 119 1.28 3.72 -17.20
N LEU A 120 2.19 3.64 -16.23
CA LEU A 120 3.63 3.62 -16.49
C LEU A 120 4.07 2.29 -17.12
N ALA A 121 3.55 1.15 -16.64
CA ALA A 121 3.88 -0.16 -17.18
C ALA A 121 3.42 -0.31 -18.64
N ASN A 122 2.21 0.14 -18.97
CA ASN A 122 1.70 0.12 -20.34
C ASN A 122 2.55 0.99 -21.26
N ALA A 123 2.90 2.21 -20.84
CA ALA A 123 3.75 3.10 -21.64
C ALA A 123 5.18 2.59 -21.83
N ALA A 124 5.67 1.72 -20.95
CA ALA A 124 6.98 1.08 -21.11
C ALA A 124 6.95 -0.17 -22.02
N GLN A 125 5.77 -0.64 -22.41
CA GLN A 125 5.58 -1.77 -23.32
C GLN A 125 5.28 -1.35 -24.76
N GLU A 126 4.95 -0.07 -24.98
CA GLU A 126 4.82 0.58 -26.29
C GLU A 126 6.20 0.84 -26.90
#